data_AF-A0A3N0EQA6-F1
#
_entry.id   AF-A0A3N0EQA6-F1
#
_cell.length_a   1.000
_cell.length_b   1.000
_cell.length_c   1.000
_cell.angle_alpha   90.00
_cell.angle_beta   90.00
_cell.angle_gamma   90.00
#
_symmetry.space_group_name_H-M   'P 1'
#
loop_
_entity.id
_entity.type
_entity.pdbx_description
1 polymer ?
#
loop_
_entity_poly.entity_id
_entity_poly.type
_entity_poly.pdbx_seq_one_letter_code
_entity_poly.pdbx_strand_id
1 'polypeptide(L)'
;MKICKLCKEKEANQTGSHLTSCFIVASQIGKRDEEKGYDLTADPNQDYSQNKKAESIKEDYILCLGCEKRLSYIESYFSQEITNKIGELKFSDNFPIYRIIEKGGGSYFSCERINPIAFHLLIYSIIWRASISNKPVFKGFEIPEGAEELLRKTLDTFLPEYKHHRIATKLKHWLKEIENNSEHFHIFPYVILRSEDEVVDLEKMTAKEKVDWEKRKTKNLLYFNFEDNDPFQIILNEFIILAFFEESEFDFSRQDLFELSDKYNLNAQLNNKLEPPKIGIISHHDWSNINKKLINILKEQRINNMRRECIRSFILKQIIPTKKDIDDCVEKRKNEIIMDE
;
A
#
# COMPACT_ATOMS: atom_id res chain seq x y z
N MET A 1 -25.32 8.92 14.76
CA MET A 1 -24.11 8.42 15.43
C MET A 1 -23.50 7.34 14.56
N LYS A 2 -22.25 7.47 14.11
CA LYS A 2 -21.57 6.42 13.34
C LYS A 2 -20.97 5.40 14.32
N ILE A 3 -21.09 4.11 14.02
CA ILE A 3 -20.51 3.03 14.84
C ILE A 3 -19.10 2.73 14.33
N CYS A 4 -18.16 2.47 15.24
CA CYS A 4 -16.78 2.08 14.92
C CYS A 4 -16.78 0.80 14.07
N LYS A 5 -16.19 0.87 12.87
CA LYS A 5 -16.19 -0.26 11.94
C LYS A 5 -15.41 -1.47 12.45
N LEU A 6 -14.41 -1.27 13.33
CA LEU A 6 -13.59 -2.36 13.87
C LEU A 6 -14.31 -3.13 14.99
N CYS A 7 -14.60 -2.48 16.12
CA CYS A 7 -15.21 -3.16 17.27
C CYS A 7 -16.72 -3.33 17.17
N LYS A 8 -17.41 -2.57 16.31
CA LYS A 8 -18.89 -2.53 16.18
C LYS A 8 -19.66 -2.24 17.49
N GLU A 9 -18.99 -1.83 18.56
CA GLU A 9 -19.60 -1.58 19.87
C GLU A 9 -19.69 -0.09 20.24
N LYS A 10 -18.66 0.69 19.91
CA LYS A 10 -18.52 2.09 20.35
C LYS A 10 -18.77 3.07 19.21
N GLU A 11 -19.09 4.31 19.55
CA GLU A 11 -19.16 5.40 18.59
C GLU A 11 -17.82 5.59 17.88
N ALA A 12 -17.87 5.75 16.55
CA ALA A 12 -16.73 6.13 15.75
C ALA A 12 -16.43 7.62 15.93
N ASN A 13 -15.64 7.95 16.96
CA ASN A 13 -15.34 9.32 17.36
C ASN A 13 -13.91 9.78 16.99
N GLN A 14 -13.12 8.97 16.30
CA GLN A 14 -11.80 9.37 15.81
C GLN A 14 -11.95 10.21 14.52
N THR A 15 -11.28 11.35 14.47
CA THR A 15 -11.10 12.16 13.25
C THR A 15 -9.71 11.92 12.66
N GLY A 16 -9.57 11.98 11.34
CA GLY A 16 -8.32 11.85 10.64
C GLY A 16 -7.65 10.49 10.83
N SER A 17 -8.43 9.41 10.94
CA SER A 17 -7.87 8.04 10.97
C SER A 17 -7.11 7.80 9.68
N HIS A 18 -5.84 7.41 9.79
CA HIS A 18 -5.06 7.06 8.61
C HIS A 18 -5.54 5.72 8.06
N LEU A 19 -5.84 5.68 6.76
CA LEU A 19 -6.29 4.50 6.05
C LEU A 19 -5.13 3.54 5.74
N THR A 20 -3.91 4.04 5.79
CA THR A 20 -2.66 3.28 5.76
C THR A 20 -1.87 3.54 7.05
N SER A 21 -0.83 2.76 7.31
CA SER A 21 -0.03 2.95 8.52
C SER A 21 0.65 4.32 8.57
N CYS A 22 0.60 4.99 9.72
CA CYS A 22 1.12 6.35 9.87
C CYS A 22 2.63 6.47 9.56
N PHE A 23 3.42 5.42 9.83
CA PHE A 23 4.85 5.44 9.50
C PHE A 23 5.09 5.32 7.98
N ILE A 24 4.25 4.54 7.28
CA ILE A 24 4.31 4.42 5.82
C ILE A 24 3.98 5.80 5.22
N VAL A 25 2.95 6.47 5.74
CA VAL A 25 2.59 7.83 5.33
C VAL A 25 3.76 8.79 5.54
N ALA A 26 4.40 8.79 6.70
CA ALA A 26 5.53 9.69 6.98
C ALA A 26 6.71 9.46 6.02
N SER A 27 6.98 8.21 5.63
CA SER A 27 7.97 7.91 4.59
C SER A 27 7.52 8.32 3.19
N GLN A 28 6.21 8.29 2.91
CA GLN A 28 5.64 8.59 1.59
C GLN A 28 5.59 10.09 1.30
N ILE A 29 4.94 10.85 2.19
CA ILE A 29 4.61 12.25 1.95
C ILE A 29 5.42 13.22 2.83
N GLY A 30 6.27 12.73 3.72
CA GLY A 30 7.11 13.56 4.58
C GLY A 30 6.57 13.69 6.01
N LYS A 31 7.28 14.51 6.81
CA LYS A 31 6.97 14.70 8.23
C LYS A 31 5.69 15.51 8.41
N ARG A 32 5.10 15.40 9.60
CA ARG A 32 3.93 16.19 10.01
C ARG A 32 4.20 17.69 9.78
N ASP A 33 3.23 18.36 9.19
CA ASP A 33 3.23 19.78 8.80
C ASP A 33 4.13 20.14 7.60
N GLU A 34 4.96 19.20 7.14
CA GLU A 34 5.81 19.30 5.95
C GLU A 34 5.33 18.36 4.83
N GLU A 35 4.12 17.80 4.96
CA GLU A 35 3.64 16.77 4.03
C GLU A 35 3.47 17.33 2.61
N LYS A 36 3.92 16.56 1.62
CA LYS A 36 3.71 16.77 0.19
C LYS A 36 3.07 15.53 -0.42
N GLY A 37 1.75 15.58 -0.59
CA GLY A 37 0.95 14.52 -1.21
C GLY A 37 0.19 15.07 -2.40
N TYR A 38 0.10 14.27 -3.47
CA TYR A 38 -0.55 14.65 -4.72
C TYR A 38 -1.43 13.50 -5.19
N ASP A 39 -2.66 13.81 -5.60
CA ASP A 39 -3.56 12.82 -6.16
C ASP A 39 -3.28 12.66 -7.66
N LEU A 40 -2.88 11.46 -8.06
CA LEU A 40 -2.69 11.13 -9.47
C LEU A 40 -4.00 10.53 -10.02
N THR A 41 -4.76 11.34 -10.75
CA THR A 41 -6.05 10.92 -11.33
C THR A 41 -6.02 10.98 -12.86
N ALA A 42 -6.97 10.28 -13.48
CA ALA A 42 -7.24 10.38 -14.91
C ALA A 42 -8.19 11.55 -15.27
N ASP A 43 -8.48 12.46 -14.32
CA ASP A 43 -9.30 13.64 -14.58
C ASP A 43 -8.50 14.63 -15.46
N PRO A 44 -9.01 14.97 -16.67
CA PRO A 44 -8.33 15.93 -17.53
C PRO A 44 -8.18 17.31 -16.90
N ASN A 45 -9.00 17.68 -15.93
CA ASN A 45 -9.03 19.00 -15.30
C ASN A 45 -8.32 19.05 -13.94
N GLN A 46 -7.68 17.95 -13.50
CA GLN A 46 -6.93 17.92 -12.24
C GLN A 46 -5.73 18.87 -12.29
N ASP A 47 -5.60 19.67 -11.24
CA ASP A 47 -4.42 20.50 -10.95
C ASP A 47 -3.44 19.69 -10.08
N TYR A 48 -2.29 19.33 -10.65
CA TYR A 48 -1.24 18.56 -9.97
C TYR A 48 -0.28 19.44 -9.16
N SER A 49 -0.39 20.76 -9.25
CA SER A 49 0.41 21.66 -8.41
C SER A 49 -0.12 21.72 -6.97
N GLN A 50 -1.37 21.30 -6.75
CA GLN A 50 -2.00 21.32 -5.44
C GLN A 50 -1.50 20.19 -4.55
N ASN A 51 -0.74 20.57 -3.54
CA ASN A 51 -0.40 19.69 -2.43
C ASN A 51 -1.66 19.38 -1.59
N LYS A 52 -2.11 18.12 -1.64
CA LYS A 52 -3.22 17.56 -0.85
C LYS A 52 -2.79 17.07 0.53
N LYS A 53 -1.50 17.11 0.85
CA LYS A 53 -0.93 16.59 2.10
C LYS A 53 -1.39 15.15 2.34
N ALA A 54 -1.97 14.85 3.50
CA ALA A 54 -2.47 13.54 3.88
C ALA A 54 -3.99 13.38 3.76
N GLU A 55 -4.71 14.37 3.22
CA GLU A 55 -6.20 14.38 3.28
C GLU A 55 -6.86 13.25 2.49
N SER A 56 -6.22 12.84 1.39
CA SER A 56 -6.69 11.74 0.53
C SER A 56 -6.61 10.37 1.19
N ILE A 57 -5.85 10.26 2.29
CA ILE A 57 -5.57 9.00 2.99
C ILE A 57 -5.99 9.02 4.46
N LYS A 58 -6.75 10.04 4.86
CA LYS A 58 -7.37 10.19 6.18
C LYS A 58 -8.88 10.13 6.04
N GLU A 59 -9.56 9.42 6.93
CA GLU A 59 -11.03 9.41 6.98
C GLU A 59 -11.54 9.66 8.40
N ASP A 60 -12.57 10.50 8.51
CA ASP A 60 -13.20 10.83 9.79
C ASP A 60 -14.28 9.82 10.14
N TYR A 61 -14.37 9.49 11.43
CA TYR A 61 -15.48 8.75 12.02
C TYR A 61 -15.67 7.35 11.44
N ILE A 62 -14.56 6.68 11.07
CA ILE A 62 -14.55 5.24 10.73
C ILE A 62 -14.18 4.35 11.92
N LEU A 63 -13.40 4.89 12.86
CA LEU A 63 -12.92 4.18 14.05
C LEU A 63 -13.26 4.97 15.32
N CYS A 64 -13.30 4.28 16.45
CA CYS A 64 -13.26 4.92 17.76
C CYS A 64 -11.80 5.17 18.17
N LEU A 65 -11.58 6.16 19.04
CA LEU A 65 -10.27 6.49 19.62
C LEU A 65 -9.52 5.27 20.15
N GLY A 66 -10.24 4.29 20.71
CA GLY A 66 -9.66 3.06 21.22
C GLY A 66 -9.09 2.16 20.14
N CYS A 67 -9.89 1.85 19.12
CA CYS A 67 -9.49 1.03 17.97
C CYS A 67 -8.33 1.68 17.20
N GLU A 68 -8.35 3.00 17.01
CA GLU A 68 -7.22 3.74 16.41
C GLU A 68 -5.92 3.50 17.20
N LYS A 69 -5.97 3.60 18.54
CA LYS A 69 -4.79 3.37 19.39
C LYS A 69 -4.26 1.94 19.32
N ARG A 70 -5.14 0.95 19.20
CA ARG A 70 -4.76 -0.46 19.01
C ARG A 70 -3.99 -0.66 17.70
N LEU A 71 -4.49 -0.06 16.62
CA LEU A 71 -3.82 -0.09 15.31
C LEU A 71 -2.48 0.66 15.35
N SER A 72 -2.42 1.86 15.92
CA SER A 72 -1.16 2.59 16.08
C SER A 72 -0.11 1.80 16.88
N TYR A 73 -0.54 0.93 17.80
CA TYR A 73 0.37 0.09 18.59
C TYR A 73 1.10 -0.94 17.72
N ILE A 74 0.38 -1.64 16.84
CA ILE A 74 0.99 -2.61 15.92
C ILE A 74 1.87 -1.93 14.87
N GLU A 75 1.45 -0.74 14.41
CA GLU A 75 2.25 0.08 13.49
C GLU A 75 3.58 0.51 14.14
N SER A 76 3.54 0.88 15.43
CA SER A 76 4.74 1.25 16.20
C SER A 76 5.68 0.06 16.35
N TYR A 77 5.15 -1.14 16.63
CA TYR A 77 5.94 -2.37 16.68
C TYR A 77 6.66 -2.63 15.36
N PHE A 78 5.94 -2.60 14.24
CA PHE A 78 6.54 -2.86 12.93
C PHE A 78 7.55 -1.79 12.52
N SER A 79 7.26 -0.51 12.75
CA SER A 79 8.22 0.56 12.45
C SER A 79 9.52 0.35 13.22
N GLN A 80 9.43 0.03 14.51
CA GLN A 80 10.60 -0.20 15.37
C GLN A 80 11.37 -1.45 14.98
N GLU A 81 10.68 -2.55 14.70
CA GLU A 81 11.31 -3.85 14.51
C GLU A 81 11.68 -4.16 13.07
N ILE A 82 11.00 -3.56 12.08
CA ILE A 82 11.23 -3.82 10.66
C ILE A 82 11.72 -2.56 9.96
N THR A 83 10.88 -1.56 9.74
CA THR A 83 11.23 -0.40 8.88
C THR A 83 12.53 0.30 9.30
N ASN A 84 12.77 0.45 10.60
CA ASN A 84 13.97 1.10 11.12
C ASN A 84 15.21 0.19 11.18
N LYS A 85 15.06 -1.11 10.89
CA LYS A 85 16.13 -2.11 11.02
C LYS A 85 16.44 -2.85 9.70
N ILE A 86 15.46 -2.96 8.81
CA ILE A 86 15.60 -3.68 7.55
C ILE A 86 16.49 -2.87 6.60
N GLY A 87 17.65 -3.43 6.23
CA GLY A 87 18.70 -2.76 5.46
C GLY A 87 19.84 -2.16 6.29
N GLU A 88 19.71 -2.11 7.62
CA GLU A 88 20.79 -1.68 8.51
C GLU A 88 21.76 -2.85 8.78
N LEU A 89 23.05 -2.68 8.44
CA LEU A 89 24.07 -3.74 8.56
C LEU A 89 24.15 -4.35 9.97
N LYS A 90 24.01 -3.54 11.03
CA LYS A 90 24.04 -4.01 12.42
C LYS A 90 22.87 -4.93 12.81
N PHE A 91 21.83 -5.00 11.98
CA PHE A 91 20.65 -5.84 12.18
C PHE A 91 20.51 -6.92 11.09
N SER A 92 21.50 -7.13 10.22
CA SER A 92 21.45 -8.12 9.14
C SER A 92 21.10 -9.53 9.62
N ASP A 93 21.55 -9.91 10.81
CA ASP A 93 21.28 -11.22 11.41
C ASP A 93 19.79 -11.43 11.75
N ASN A 94 19.02 -10.35 11.87
CA ASN A 94 17.56 -10.43 12.07
C ASN A 94 16.80 -10.65 10.75
N PHE A 95 17.47 -10.39 9.61
CA PHE A 95 16.90 -10.41 8.27
C PHE A 95 17.81 -11.15 7.27
N PRO A 96 18.15 -12.43 7.52
CA PRO A 96 18.92 -13.20 6.55
C PRO A 96 18.22 -13.21 5.19
N ILE A 97 19.01 -12.99 4.14
CA ILE A 97 18.54 -13.01 2.76
C ILE A 97 18.69 -14.42 2.20
N TYR A 98 17.59 -15.00 1.76
CA TYR A 98 17.55 -16.28 1.08
C TYR A 98 17.39 -16.08 -0.42
N ARG A 99 18.17 -16.81 -1.22
CA ARG A 99 18.06 -16.83 -2.68
C ARG A 99 17.23 -18.03 -3.13
N ILE A 100 16.31 -17.80 -4.05
CA ILE A 100 15.49 -18.85 -4.64
C ILE A 100 16.20 -19.34 -5.92
N ILE A 101 16.47 -20.64 -5.99
CA ILE A 101 17.24 -21.26 -7.09
C ILE A 101 16.31 -21.79 -8.19
N GLU A 102 15.02 -21.98 -7.89
CA GLU A 102 14.00 -22.48 -8.81
C GLU A 102 13.69 -21.50 -9.95
N LYS A 103 12.90 -21.95 -10.94
CA LYS A 103 12.45 -21.12 -12.06
C LYS A 103 11.74 -19.85 -11.54
N GLY A 104 12.06 -18.70 -12.14
CA GLY A 104 11.66 -17.38 -11.65
C GLY A 104 12.64 -16.78 -10.66
N GLY A 105 13.41 -17.58 -9.92
CA GLY A 105 14.46 -17.08 -9.03
C GLY A 105 13.96 -16.07 -7.99
N GLY A 106 14.82 -15.12 -7.65
CA GLY A 106 14.54 -14.04 -6.70
C GLY A 106 15.22 -14.21 -5.34
N SER A 107 14.93 -13.28 -4.44
CA SER A 107 15.40 -13.37 -3.06
C SER A 107 14.38 -12.76 -2.10
N TYR A 108 14.48 -13.12 -0.83
CA TYR A 108 13.62 -12.56 0.22
C TYR A 108 14.37 -12.43 1.54
N PHE A 109 13.98 -11.46 2.35
CA PHE A 109 14.33 -11.38 3.76
C PHE A 109 13.47 -12.35 4.56
N SER A 110 14.08 -13.19 5.40
CA SER A 110 13.37 -13.93 6.45
C SER A 110 13.41 -13.13 7.75
N CYS A 111 12.25 -12.76 8.30
CA CYS A 111 12.15 -11.90 9.48
C CYS A 111 12.21 -12.73 10.78
N GLU A 112 13.38 -13.29 11.10
CA GLU A 112 13.52 -14.31 12.16
C GLU A 112 13.24 -13.82 13.59
N ARG A 113 13.36 -12.52 13.83
CA ARG A 113 13.13 -11.92 15.16
C ARG A 113 11.81 -11.15 15.25
N ILE A 114 10.90 -11.38 14.32
CA ILE A 114 9.59 -10.74 14.28
C ILE A 114 8.52 -11.75 14.63
N ASN A 115 7.58 -11.36 15.50
CA ASN A 115 6.44 -12.19 15.79
C ASN A 115 5.55 -12.30 14.53
N PRO A 116 5.29 -13.50 14.01
CA PRO A 116 4.58 -13.68 12.76
C PRO A 116 3.13 -13.17 12.81
N ILE A 117 2.43 -13.38 13.92
CA ILE A 117 1.05 -12.93 14.10
C ILE A 117 0.97 -11.40 14.07
N ALA A 118 1.87 -10.71 14.78
CA ALA A 118 1.93 -9.25 14.78
C ALA A 118 2.25 -8.69 13.38
N PHE A 119 3.07 -9.38 12.59
CA PHE A 119 3.34 -9.02 11.20
C PHE A 119 2.08 -9.17 10.33
N HIS A 120 1.41 -10.32 10.38
CA HIS A 120 0.15 -10.58 9.68
C HIS A 120 -0.91 -9.51 10.04
N LEU A 121 -1.05 -9.19 11.32
CA LEU A 121 -1.97 -8.15 11.80
C LEU A 121 -1.73 -6.78 11.17
N LEU A 122 -0.47 -6.39 10.94
CA LEU A 122 -0.19 -5.14 10.24
C LEU A 122 -0.73 -5.17 8.82
N ILE A 123 -0.40 -6.22 8.06
CA ILE A 123 -0.83 -6.36 6.67
C ILE A 123 -2.36 -6.39 6.59
N TYR A 124 -3.01 -7.15 7.47
CA TYR A 124 -4.46 -7.22 7.57
C TYR A 124 -5.09 -5.87 7.93
N SER A 125 -4.45 -5.09 8.80
CA SER A 125 -4.96 -3.75 9.14
C SER A 125 -4.93 -2.77 7.97
N ILE A 126 -3.98 -2.94 7.05
CA ILE A 126 -3.84 -2.10 5.85
C ILE A 126 -4.92 -2.48 4.85
N ILE A 127 -5.03 -3.78 4.53
CA ILE A 127 -6.03 -4.30 3.60
C ILE A 127 -7.45 -3.96 4.08
N TRP A 128 -7.75 -4.27 5.34
CA TRP A 128 -9.09 -4.05 5.90
C TRP A 128 -9.46 -2.56 5.97
N ARG A 129 -8.52 -1.66 6.31
CA ARG A 129 -8.81 -0.21 6.28
C ARG A 129 -9.04 0.31 4.88
N ALA A 130 -8.32 -0.22 3.89
CA ALA A 130 -8.53 0.11 2.49
C ALA A 130 -9.93 -0.34 2.04
N SER A 131 -10.36 -1.57 2.39
CA SER A 131 -11.63 -2.13 1.92
C SER A 131 -12.86 -1.41 2.46
N ILE A 132 -12.77 -0.87 3.67
CA ILE A 132 -13.89 -0.14 4.30
C ILE A 132 -13.89 1.37 3.99
N SER A 133 -12.92 1.88 3.24
CA SER A 133 -12.75 3.31 2.98
C SER A 133 -13.70 3.81 1.88
N ASN A 134 -14.15 5.06 2.01
CA ASN A 134 -14.90 5.73 0.94
C ASN A 134 -14.07 6.80 0.22
N LYS A 135 -12.78 6.92 0.56
CA LYS A 135 -11.91 7.92 -0.06
C LYS A 135 -11.61 7.56 -1.52
N PRO A 136 -11.50 8.54 -2.42
CA PRO A 136 -11.31 8.28 -3.85
C PRO A 136 -10.15 7.33 -4.18
N VAL A 137 -9.04 7.40 -3.44
CA VAL A 137 -7.85 6.54 -3.64
C VAL A 137 -8.11 5.06 -3.38
N PHE A 138 -9.10 4.75 -2.53
CA PHE A 138 -9.46 3.39 -2.14
C PHE A 138 -10.80 2.95 -2.75
N LYS A 139 -11.45 3.84 -3.50
CA LYS A 139 -12.77 3.59 -4.04
C LYS A 139 -12.70 2.46 -5.06
N GLY A 140 -13.49 1.41 -4.84
CA GLY A 140 -13.51 0.20 -5.67
C GLY A 140 -12.56 -0.90 -5.17
N PHE A 141 -11.70 -0.63 -4.19
CA PHE A 141 -10.98 -1.69 -3.51
C PHE A 141 -11.95 -2.41 -2.56
N GLU A 142 -12.61 -3.46 -3.05
CA GLU A 142 -13.63 -4.21 -2.32
C GLU A 142 -13.21 -5.67 -2.23
N ILE A 143 -12.86 -6.14 -1.03
CA ILE A 143 -12.57 -7.56 -0.80
C ILE A 143 -13.88 -8.33 -0.51
N PRO A 144 -13.93 -9.66 -0.68
CA PRO A 144 -15.14 -10.44 -0.42
C PRO A 144 -15.69 -10.18 0.99
N GLU A 145 -17.00 -9.94 1.12
CA GLU A 145 -17.63 -9.53 2.40
C GLU A 145 -17.33 -10.49 3.56
N GLY A 146 -17.33 -11.81 3.29
CA GLY A 146 -16.97 -12.83 4.27
C GLY A 146 -15.53 -12.71 4.76
N ALA A 147 -14.59 -12.42 3.84
CA ALA A 147 -13.19 -12.19 4.16
C ALA A 147 -12.98 -10.87 4.92
N GLU A 148 -13.68 -9.79 4.53
CA GLU A 148 -13.65 -8.51 5.24
C GLU A 148 -14.09 -8.66 6.70
N GLU A 149 -15.22 -9.34 6.93
CA GLU A 149 -15.73 -9.54 8.29
C GLU A 149 -14.83 -10.45 9.13
N LEU A 150 -14.22 -11.46 8.51
CA LEU A 150 -13.27 -12.33 9.19
C LEU A 150 -11.96 -11.60 9.51
N LEU A 151 -11.41 -10.80 8.59
CA LEU A 151 -10.29 -9.88 8.86
C LEU A 151 -10.59 -8.94 10.02
N ARG A 152 -11.78 -8.31 10.01
CA ARG A 152 -12.23 -7.43 11.10
C ARG A 152 -12.22 -8.16 12.44
N LYS A 153 -12.80 -9.36 12.51
CA LYS A 153 -12.84 -10.17 13.74
C LYS A 153 -11.44 -10.56 14.20
N THR A 154 -10.57 -10.98 13.29
CA THR A 154 -9.17 -11.33 13.60
C THR A 154 -8.44 -10.12 14.18
N LEU A 155 -8.54 -8.95 13.55
CA LEU A 155 -7.98 -7.71 14.06
C LEU A 155 -8.54 -7.38 15.45
N ASP A 156 -9.86 -7.34 15.60
CA ASP A 156 -10.51 -6.98 16.85
C ASP A 156 -10.21 -7.95 18.00
N THR A 157 -9.92 -9.21 17.69
CA THR A 157 -9.56 -10.24 18.68
C THR A 157 -8.10 -10.14 19.11
N PHE A 158 -7.16 -10.05 18.16
CA PHE A 158 -5.74 -10.19 18.46
C PHE A 158 -5.00 -8.87 18.70
N LEU A 159 -5.61 -7.73 18.36
CA LEU A 159 -5.06 -6.42 18.73
C LEU A 159 -5.05 -6.24 20.26
N PRO A 160 -4.10 -5.46 20.82
CA PRO A 160 -3.96 -5.34 22.27
C PRO A 160 -5.20 -4.71 22.91
N GLU A 161 -5.52 -5.11 24.14
CA GLU A 161 -6.60 -4.47 24.90
C GLU A 161 -6.31 -3.00 25.20
N TYR A 162 -7.36 -2.20 25.30
CA TYR A 162 -7.27 -0.81 25.72
C TYR A 162 -8.30 -0.48 26.81
N LYS A 163 -7.91 0.39 27.74
CA LYS A 163 -8.75 0.93 28.80
C LYS A 163 -8.55 2.44 28.85
N HIS A 164 -9.64 3.21 28.97
CA HIS A 164 -9.60 4.68 29.00
C HIS A 164 -8.75 5.29 27.84
N HIS A 165 -8.94 4.79 26.62
CA HIS A 165 -8.20 5.21 25.42
C HIS A 165 -6.68 5.00 25.46
N ARG A 166 -6.19 4.10 26.32
CA ARG A 166 -4.76 3.71 26.41
C ARG A 166 -4.61 2.20 26.33
N ILE A 167 -3.54 1.74 25.69
CA ILE A 167 -3.21 0.32 25.65
C ILE A 167 -2.85 -0.14 27.06
N ALA A 168 -3.58 -1.14 27.56
CA ALA A 168 -3.42 -1.64 28.93
C ALA A 168 -2.21 -2.57 29.05
N THR A 169 -1.82 -3.19 27.94
CA THR A 169 -0.85 -4.30 27.91
C THR A 169 0.52 -3.84 27.43
N LYS A 170 1.59 -4.34 28.09
CA LYS A 170 2.97 -4.13 27.64
C LYS A 170 3.28 -5.00 26.41
N LEU A 171 4.16 -4.54 25.54
CA LEU A 171 4.46 -5.18 24.25
C LEU A 171 4.81 -6.66 24.41
N LYS A 172 5.76 -6.97 25.31
CA LYS A 172 6.19 -8.34 25.60
C LYS A 172 5.03 -9.24 26.09
N HIS A 173 4.08 -8.69 26.85
CA HIS A 173 2.92 -9.45 27.32
C HIS A 173 1.94 -9.71 26.17
N TRP A 174 1.63 -8.68 25.38
CA TRP A 174 0.75 -8.82 24.22
C TRP A 174 1.31 -9.80 23.20
N LEU A 175 2.61 -9.74 22.87
CA LEU A 175 3.25 -10.70 21.96
C LEU A 175 3.14 -12.14 22.47
N LYS A 176 3.36 -12.37 23.77
CA LYS A 176 3.19 -13.70 24.38
C LYS A 176 1.73 -14.17 24.34
N GLU A 177 0.79 -13.24 24.56
CA GLU A 177 -0.64 -13.53 24.54
C GLU A 177 -1.11 -13.97 23.15
N ILE A 178 -0.72 -13.27 22.08
CA ILE A 178 -1.10 -13.66 20.72
C ILE A 178 -0.43 -14.97 20.29
N GLU A 179 0.81 -15.24 20.73
CA GLU A 179 1.48 -16.53 20.49
C GLU A 179 0.75 -17.70 21.14
N ASN A 180 0.30 -17.50 22.39
CA ASN A 180 -0.45 -18.51 23.14
C ASN A 180 -1.84 -18.82 22.57
N ASN A 181 -2.35 -18.00 21.65
CA ASN A 181 -3.65 -18.18 20.98
C ASN A 181 -3.48 -18.36 19.46
N SER A 182 -2.30 -18.78 19.01
CA SER A 182 -1.94 -18.90 17.59
C SER A 182 -2.83 -19.88 16.81
N GLU A 183 -3.39 -20.89 17.48
CA GLU A 183 -4.33 -21.87 16.93
C GLU A 183 -5.68 -21.25 16.50
N HIS A 184 -6.01 -20.07 17.03
CA HIS A 184 -7.22 -19.33 16.68
C HIS A 184 -6.96 -18.24 15.63
N PHE A 185 -5.71 -18.07 15.20
CA PHE A 185 -5.36 -17.05 14.22
C PHE A 185 -5.64 -17.53 12.80
N HIS A 186 -6.61 -16.89 12.14
CA HIS A 186 -6.91 -17.17 10.74
C HIS A 186 -5.94 -16.44 9.81
N ILE A 187 -5.36 -17.17 8.84
CA ILE A 187 -4.37 -16.63 7.91
C ILE A 187 -5.00 -16.44 6.53
N PHE A 188 -5.01 -15.18 6.08
CA PHE A 188 -5.17 -14.82 4.69
C PHE A 188 -3.79 -14.78 4.01
N PRO A 189 -3.56 -15.60 2.97
CA PRO A 189 -2.29 -15.61 2.25
C PRO A 189 -1.99 -14.27 1.59
N TYR A 190 -0.72 -13.86 1.61
CA TYR A 190 -0.24 -12.75 0.81
C TYR A 190 1.24 -12.90 0.47
N VAL A 191 1.65 -12.24 -0.61
CA VAL A 191 3.06 -11.95 -0.90
C VAL A 191 3.29 -10.48 -0.60
N ILE A 192 4.38 -10.16 0.11
CA ILE A 192 4.87 -8.80 0.26
C ILE A 192 6.25 -8.69 -0.37
N LEU A 193 6.39 -7.76 -1.29
CA LEU A 193 7.62 -7.45 -2.00
C LEU A 193 8.08 -6.06 -1.58
N ARG A 194 9.38 -5.85 -1.56
CA ARG A 194 10.03 -4.58 -1.27
C ARG A 194 11.04 -4.29 -2.36
N SER A 195 11.07 -3.06 -2.85
CA SER A 195 12.19 -2.60 -3.69
C SER A 195 13.51 -2.86 -2.98
N GLU A 196 14.47 -3.41 -3.70
CA GLU A 196 15.86 -3.41 -3.28
C GLU A 196 16.27 -1.97 -3.03
N ASP A 197 16.62 -1.67 -1.79
CA ASP A 197 17.41 -0.50 -1.52
C ASP A 197 18.78 -0.76 -2.14
N GLU A 198 19.25 0.14 -3.01
CA GLU A 198 20.69 0.25 -3.20
C GLU A 198 21.27 0.39 -1.79
N VAL A 199 22.07 -0.58 -1.32
CA VAL A 199 22.79 -0.44 -0.05
C VAL A 199 23.78 0.69 -0.27
N VAL A 200 23.31 1.92 -0.03
CA VAL A 200 24.13 3.09 -0.26
C VAL A 200 24.78 3.45 1.05
N ASP A 201 26.10 3.32 1.07
CA ASP A 201 26.93 3.89 2.10
C ASP A 201 26.82 5.42 1.99
N LEU A 202 25.84 6.00 2.69
CA LEU A 202 25.57 7.44 2.69
C LEU A 202 26.81 8.23 3.08
N GLU A 203 27.77 7.67 3.82
CA GLU A 203 29.00 8.37 4.18
C GLU A 203 29.96 8.49 2.98
N LYS A 204 29.89 7.56 2.04
CA LYS A 204 30.71 7.55 0.81
C LYS A 204 30.08 8.28 -0.37
N MET A 205 28.80 8.63 -0.29
CA MET A 205 28.11 9.37 -1.35
C MET A 205 28.55 10.84 -1.40
N THR A 206 28.72 11.35 -2.61
CA THR A 206 28.81 12.79 -2.86
C THR A 206 27.49 13.49 -2.49
N ALA A 207 27.54 14.79 -2.21
CA ALA A 207 26.33 15.57 -1.91
C ALA A 207 25.28 15.50 -3.02
N LYS A 208 25.72 15.43 -4.30
CA LYS A 208 24.81 15.30 -5.44
C LYS A 208 24.11 13.94 -5.44
N GLU A 209 24.86 12.86 -5.25
CA GLU A 209 24.26 11.52 -5.20
C GLU A 209 23.28 11.40 -4.04
N LYS A 210 23.55 12.03 -2.89
CA LYS A 210 22.60 12.08 -1.76
C LYS A 210 21.30 12.76 -2.16
N VAL A 211 21.38 13.91 -2.82
CA VAL A 211 20.19 14.64 -3.32
C VAL A 211 19.43 13.79 -4.34
N ASP A 212 20.12 13.12 -5.26
CA ASP A 212 19.48 12.28 -6.28
C ASP A 212 18.86 11.00 -5.65
N TRP A 213 19.51 10.42 -4.63
CA TRP A 213 18.95 9.30 -3.86
C TRP A 213 17.74 9.73 -3.04
N GLU A 214 17.78 10.88 -2.36
CA GLU A 214 16.62 11.44 -1.65
C GLU A 214 15.46 11.70 -2.62
N LYS A 215 15.74 12.25 -3.81
CA LYS A 215 14.72 12.43 -4.87
C LYS A 215 14.15 11.11 -5.40
N ARG A 216 14.94 10.04 -5.44
CA ARG A 216 14.45 8.70 -5.82
C ARG A 216 13.57 8.12 -4.71
N LYS A 217 13.98 8.29 -3.45
CA LYS A 217 13.23 7.86 -2.27
C LYS A 217 11.90 8.60 -2.08
N THR A 218 11.71 9.75 -2.71
CA THR A 218 10.43 10.50 -2.65
C THR A 218 9.42 10.12 -3.74
N LYS A 219 9.76 9.20 -4.67
CA LYS A 219 8.83 8.70 -5.69
C LYS A 219 7.95 7.57 -5.16
N ASN A 220 7.34 7.83 -4.00
CA ASN A 220 6.54 6.85 -3.31
C ASN A 220 5.11 6.86 -3.86
N LEU A 221 4.61 5.69 -4.23
CA LEU A 221 3.25 5.56 -4.72
C LEU A 221 2.34 4.97 -3.64
N LEU A 222 1.07 5.35 -3.74
CA LEU A 222 -0.03 4.68 -3.09
C LEU A 222 -1.01 4.26 -4.18
N TYR A 223 -1.24 2.97 -4.31
CA TYR A 223 -2.12 2.42 -5.33
C TYR A 223 -2.86 1.20 -4.80
N PHE A 224 -4.15 1.12 -5.09
CA PHE A 224 -5.01 -0.02 -4.81
C PHE A 224 -5.68 -0.40 -6.12
N ASN A 225 -5.41 -1.62 -6.60
CA ASN A 225 -6.08 -2.12 -7.79
C ASN A 225 -7.52 -2.52 -7.44
N PHE A 226 -8.46 -2.16 -8.32
CA PHE A 226 -9.89 -2.47 -8.20
C PHE A 226 -10.42 -3.25 -9.40
N GLU A 227 -9.59 -3.49 -10.44
CA GLU A 227 -10.00 -4.25 -11.63
C GLU A 227 -9.81 -5.75 -11.43
N ASP A 228 -8.83 -6.12 -10.60
CA ASP A 228 -8.41 -7.47 -10.31
C ASP A 228 -8.83 -7.87 -8.89
N ASN A 229 -9.44 -9.05 -8.75
CA ASN A 229 -9.98 -9.54 -7.47
C ASN A 229 -9.16 -10.70 -6.86
N ASP A 230 -8.13 -11.23 -7.53
CA ASP A 230 -7.31 -12.33 -6.96
C ASP A 230 -5.97 -12.58 -7.71
N PRO A 231 -4.83 -12.01 -7.26
CA PRO A 231 -4.67 -11.28 -6.01
C PRO A 231 -5.13 -9.83 -6.08
N PHE A 232 -5.58 -9.34 -4.93
CA PHE A 232 -5.70 -7.91 -4.65
C PHE A 232 -4.31 -7.29 -4.60
N GLN A 233 -4.06 -6.29 -5.45
CA GLN A 233 -2.76 -5.65 -5.60
C GLN A 233 -2.75 -4.29 -4.92
N ILE A 234 -1.77 -4.10 -4.04
CA ILE A 234 -1.61 -2.89 -3.24
C ILE A 234 -0.17 -2.43 -3.36
N ILE A 235 0.04 -1.16 -3.63
CA ILE A 235 1.35 -0.52 -3.56
C ILE A 235 1.34 0.53 -2.47
N LEU A 236 2.29 0.39 -1.55
CA LEU A 236 2.46 1.22 -0.39
C LEU A 236 3.93 1.58 -0.26
N ASN A 237 4.28 2.78 -0.69
CA ASN A 237 5.65 3.26 -0.62
C ASN A 237 6.54 2.43 -1.53
N GLU A 238 7.50 1.71 -0.97
CA GLU A 238 8.42 0.76 -1.60
C GLU A 238 7.88 -0.69 -1.60
N PHE A 239 6.70 -0.92 -1.02
CA PHE A 239 6.12 -2.24 -0.86
C PHE A 239 5.04 -2.52 -1.90
N ILE A 240 5.01 -3.77 -2.38
CA ILE A 240 3.90 -4.34 -3.14
C ILE A 240 3.31 -5.46 -2.29
N ILE A 241 2.00 -5.47 -2.10
CA ILE A 241 1.28 -6.55 -1.41
C ILE A 241 0.32 -7.18 -2.43
N LEU A 242 0.40 -8.49 -2.56
CA LEU A 242 -0.50 -9.34 -3.35
C LEU A 242 -1.28 -10.20 -2.36
N ALA A 243 -2.54 -9.86 -2.10
CA ALA A 243 -3.38 -10.54 -1.10
C ALA A 243 -4.41 -11.45 -1.77
N PHE A 244 -4.61 -12.64 -1.19
CA PHE A 244 -5.49 -13.68 -1.72
C PHE A 244 -6.62 -13.95 -0.73
N PHE A 245 -7.86 -13.97 -1.23
CA PHE A 245 -9.06 -14.23 -0.40
C PHE A 245 -9.92 -15.38 -0.93
N GLU A 246 -9.66 -15.86 -2.15
CA GLU A 246 -10.33 -17.03 -2.71
C GLU A 246 -9.59 -18.31 -2.30
N GLU A 247 -10.33 -19.38 -2.04
CA GLU A 247 -9.77 -20.68 -1.61
C GLU A 247 -9.15 -21.51 -2.77
N SER A 248 -9.13 -20.96 -3.98
CA SER A 248 -8.54 -21.63 -5.16
C SER A 248 -7.01 -21.69 -5.09
N GLU A 249 -6.42 -22.57 -5.91
CA GLU A 249 -4.96 -22.60 -6.12
C GLU A 249 -4.45 -21.20 -6.50
N PHE A 250 -3.34 -20.77 -5.90
CA PHE A 250 -2.73 -19.46 -6.15
C PHE A 250 -2.25 -19.37 -7.61
N ASP A 251 -3.07 -18.76 -8.47
CA ASP A 251 -2.74 -18.58 -9.88
C ASP A 251 -2.12 -17.21 -10.13
N PHE A 252 -0.81 -17.11 -9.86
CA PHE A 252 -0.02 -15.91 -10.13
C PHE A 252 0.03 -15.53 -11.62
N SER A 253 -0.35 -16.45 -12.53
CA SER A 253 -0.31 -16.18 -13.98
C SER A 253 -1.56 -15.45 -14.48
N ARG A 254 -2.69 -15.57 -13.77
CA ARG A 254 -3.96 -14.96 -14.18
C ARG A 254 -3.96 -13.43 -14.04
N GLN A 255 -3.15 -12.89 -13.14
CA GLN A 255 -3.22 -11.48 -12.75
C GLN A 255 -1.82 -10.94 -12.47
N ASP A 256 -1.05 -10.80 -13.54
CA ASP A 256 0.32 -10.30 -13.50
C ASP A 256 0.42 -8.87 -14.06
N LEU A 257 -0.38 -7.94 -13.50
CA LEU A 257 -0.37 -6.53 -13.91
C LEU A 257 1.05 -5.95 -13.94
N PHE A 258 1.94 -6.44 -13.08
CA PHE A 258 3.32 -5.97 -12.95
C PHE A 258 4.36 -6.88 -13.61
N GLU A 259 3.96 -7.97 -14.27
CA GLU A 259 4.85 -8.92 -14.94
C GLU A 259 5.95 -9.46 -13.99
N LEU A 260 5.56 -9.72 -12.74
CA LEU A 260 6.39 -10.23 -11.66
C LEU A 260 6.40 -11.75 -11.58
N SER A 261 5.33 -12.43 -11.99
CA SER A 261 5.20 -13.89 -11.85
C SER A 261 6.24 -14.67 -12.66
N ASP A 262 6.63 -14.13 -13.82
CA ASP A 262 7.68 -14.70 -14.67
C ASP A 262 9.10 -14.45 -14.13
N LYS A 263 9.26 -13.41 -13.31
CA LYS A 263 10.56 -12.89 -12.83
C LYS A 263 10.90 -13.23 -11.39
N TYR A 264 9.91 -13.66 -10.62
CA TYR A 264 10.05 -13.94 -9.20
C TYR A 264 9.23 -15.19 -8.86
N ASN A 265 9.81 -16.11 -8.10
CA ASN A 265 9.04 -17.22 -7.55
C ASN A 265 8.20 -16.74 -6.36
N LEU A 266 7.03 -16.18 -6.66
CA LEU A 266 6.11 -15.60 -5.67
C LEU A 266 5.56 -16.65 -4.70
N ASN A 267 5.41 -17.91 -5.14
CA ASN A 267 5.05 -19.04 -4.28
C ASN A 267 6.05 -19.26 -3.14
N ALA A 268 7.35 -19.21 -3.43
CA ALA A 268 8.39 -19.35 -2.40
C ALA A 268 8.38 -18.20 -1.38
N GLN A 269 7.87 -17.03 -1.79
CA GLN A 269 7.78 -15.79 -1.00
C GLN A 269 6.42 -15.62 -0.30
N LEU A 270 5.51 -16.57 -0.47
CA LEU A 270 4.16 -16.53 0.08
C LEU A 270 4.16 -16.64 1.62
N ASN A 271 3.41 -15.75 2.26
CA ASN A 271 3.12 -15.77 3.70
C ASN A 271 1.74 -16.40 3.93
N ASN A 272 1.68 -17.73 3.96
CA ASN A 272 0.44 -18.49 4.18
C ASN A 272 0.48 -19.37 5.45
N LYS A 273 1.49 -19.16 6.31
CA LYS A 273 1.71 -19.91 7.55
C LYS A 273 2.23 -18.99 8.66
N LEU A 274 2.20 -19.47 9.90
CA LEU A 274 2.83 -18.82 11.05
C LEU A 274 4.33 -19.18 11.15
N GLU A 275 5.05 -18.94 10.06
CA GLU A 275 6.51 -19.03 9.96
C GLU A 275 7.12 -17.62 10.02
N PRO A 276 8.44 -17.47 10.20
CA PRO A 276 9.10 -16.18 10.06
C PRO A 276 8.64 -15.44 8.79
N PRO A 277 8.11 -14.21 8.91
CA PRO A 277 7.57 -13.50 7.77
C PRO A 277 8.60 -13.30 6.66
N LYS A 278 8.17 -13.46 5.42
CA LYS A 278 9.01 -13.28 4.23
C LYS A 278 8.69 -11.95 3.58
N ILE A 279 9.73 -11.19 3.25
CA ILE A 279 9.64 -9.97 2.43
C ILE A 279 10.47 -10.21 1.18
N GLY A 280 9.81 -10.42 0.04
CA GLY A 280 10.46 -10.55 -1.25
C GLY A 280 11.23 -9.29 -1.64
N ILE A 281 12.34 -9.46 -2.36
CA ILE A 281 13.19 -8.37 -2.83
C ILE A 281 13.02 -8.28 -4.34
N ILE A 282 12.54 -7.14 -4.83
CA ILE A 282 12.47 -6.84 -6.27
C ILE A 282 13.58 -5.88 -6.65
N SER A 283 14.14 -6.06 -7.85
CA SER A 283 15.20 -5.18 -8.32
C SER A 283 14.71 -3.73 -8.46
N HIS A 284 15.61 -2.77 -8.26
CA HIS A 284 15.30 -1.35 -8.52
C HIS A 284 14.79 -1.12 -9.95
N HIS A 285 15.29 -1.88 -10.91
CA HIS A 285 14.86 -1.81 -12.30
C HIS A 285 13.39 -2.20 -12.47
N ASP A 286 12.98 -3.33 -11.88
CA ASP A 286 11.58 -3.78 -11.95
C ASP A 286 10.64 -2.83 -11.21
N TRP A 287 11.04 -2.36 -10.03
CA TRP A 287 10.28 -1.34 -9.30
C TRP A 287 10.07 -0.06 -10.12
N SER A 288 11.13 0.42 -10.79
CA SER A 288 11.05 1.58 -11.70
C SER A 288 10.10 1.33 -12.87
N ASN A 289 10.11 0.11 -13.44
CA ASN A 289 9.21 -0.26 -14.52
C ASN A 289 7.75 -0.29 -14.07
N ILE A 290 7.47 -0.79 -12.86
CA ILE A 290 6.13 -0.78 -12.25
C ILE A 290 5.61 0.65 -12.10
N ASN A 291 6.42 1.54 -11.53
CA ASN A 291 6.05 2.95 -11.37
C ASN A 291 5.75 3.60 -12.73
N LYS A 292 6.58 3.36 -13.74
CA LYS A 292 6.34 3.86 -15.11
C LYS A 292 5.06 3.28 -15.71
N LYS A 293 4.79 1.99 -15.52
CA LYS A 293 3.58 1.32 -16.04
C LYS A 293 2.31 1.96 -15.45
N LEU A 294 2.26 2.18 -14.15
CA LEU A 294 1.13 2.84 -13.48
C LEU A 294 0.91 4.27 -13.97
N ILE A 295 1.99 5.06 -14.07
CA ILE A 295 1.92 6.43 -14.60
C ILE A 295 1.40 6.40 -16.05
N ASN A 296 1.85 5.45 -16.86
CA ASN A 296 1.42 5.32 -18.25
C ASN A 296 -0.06 4.94 -18.36
N ILE A 297 -0.55 3.99 -17.53
CA ILE A 297 -1.98 3.64 -17.46
C ILE A 297 -2.81 4.90 -17.17
N LEU A 298 -2.43 5.69 -16.17
CA LEU A 298 -3.13 6.92 -15.82
C LEU A 298 -3.07 7.96 -16.96
N LYS A 299 -1.92 8.13 -17.62
CA LYS A 299 -1.77 9.03 -18.77
C LYS A 299 -2.70 8.61 -19.92
N GLU A 300 -2.76 7.32 -20.25
CA GLU A 300 -3.62 6.81 -21.31
C GLU A 300 -5.11 6.98 -20.98
N GLN A 301 -5.52 6.63 -19.75
CA GLN A 301 -6.88 6.85 -19.27
C GLN A 301 -7.26 8.34 -19.35
N ARG A 302 -6.35 9.24 -18.94
CA ARG A 302 -6.58 10.68 -19.01
C ARG A 302 -6.75 11.17 -20.44
N ILE A 303 -5.89 10.75 -21.37
CA ILE A 303 -6.01 11.08 -22.80
C ILE A 303 -7.36 10.60 -23.34
N ASN A 304 -7.80 9.40 -22.94
CA ASN A 304 -9.11 8.87 -23.34
C ASN A 304 -10.27 9.69 -22.75
N ASN A 305 -10.15 10.17 -21.52
CA ASN A 305 -11.13 11.08 -20.92
C ASN A 305 -11.16 12.44 -21.64
N MET A 306 -10.00 13.00 -21.99
CA MET A 306 -9.92 14.21 -22.82
C MET A 306 -10.62 14.03 -24.16
N ARG A 307 -10.40 12.90 -24.84
CA ARG A 307 -11.08 12.57 -26.11
C ARG A 307 -12.60 12.58 -25.93
N ARG A 308 -13.11 11.92 -24.89
CA ARG A 308 -14.56 11.87 -24.59
C ARG A 308 -15.13 13.27 -24.35
N GLU A 309 -14.43 14.12 -23.61
CA GLU A 309 -14.85 15.50 -23.36
C GLU A 309 -14.80 16.37 -24.63
N CYS A 310 -13.75 16.22 -25.46
CA CYS A 310 -13.66 16.89 -26.76
C CYS A 310 -14.85 16.50 -27.64
N ILE A 311 -15.14 15.21 -27.79
CA ILE A 311 -16.31 14.71 -28.53
C ILE A 311 -17.60 15.33 -28.01
N ARG A 312 -17.81 15.32 -26.67
CA ARG A 312 -18.98 15.91 -26.04
C ARG A 312 -19.11 17.41 -26.35
N SER A 313 -18.00 18.14 -26.35
CA SER A 313 -17.98 19.58 -26.66
C SER A 313 -18.37 19.89 -28.11
N PHE A 314 -18.00 19.04 -29.07
CA PHE A 314 -18.40 19.18 -30.47
C PHE A 314 -19.88 18.84 -30.66
N ILE A 315 -20.36 17.75 -30.03
CA ILE A 315 -21.78 17.35 -30.07
C ILE A 315 -22.67 18.47 -29.51
N LEU A 316 -22.29 19.10 -28.40
CA LEU A 316 -23.04 20.23 -27.81
C LEU A 316 -23.12 21.43 -28.76
N LYS A 317 -22.16 21.58 -29.67
CA LYS A 317 -22.14 22.61 -30.72
C LYS A 317 -22.82 22.15 -32.01
N GLN A 318 -23.43 20.97 -32.02
CA GLN A 318 -24.03 20.33 -33.20
C GLN A 318 -23.02 20.12 -34.35
N ILE A 319 -21.73 19.94 -34.01
CA ILE A 319 -20.66 19.63 -34.96
C ILE A 319 -20.38 18.13 -34.87
N ILE A 320 -20.29 17.45 -36.01
CA ILE A 320 -19.80 16.07 -36.09
C ILE A 320 -18.27 16.15 -36.25
N PRO A 321 -17.48 15.83 -35.20
CA PRO A 321 -16.04 15.97 -35.28
C PRO A 321 -15.43 14.83 -36.10
N THR A 322 -14.42 15.15 -36.89
CA THR A 322 -13.51 14.15 -37.48
C THR A 322 -12.52 13.65 -36.43
N LYS A 323 -11.82 12.55 -36.72
CA LYS A 323 -10.71 12.06 -35.87
C LYS A 323 -9.65 13.16 -35.64
N LYS A 324 -9.33 13.92 -36.70
CA LYS A 324 -8.37 15.02 -36.63
C LYS A 324 -8.85 16.12 -35.68
N ASP A 325 -10.12 16.51 -35.75
CA ASP A 325 -10.68 17.53 -34.84
C ASP A 325 -10.59 17.11 -33.37
N ILE A 326 -10.77 15.81 -33.08
CA ILE A 326 -10.64 15.26 -31.72
C ILE A 326 -9.18 15.29 -31.27
N ASP A 327 -8.26 14.81 -32.12
CA ASP A 327 -6.84 14.77 -31.79
C ASP A 327 -6.26 16.18 -31.60
N ASP A 328 -6.63 17.15 -32.45
CA ASP A 328 -6.25 18.56 -32.32
C ASP A 328 -6.80 19.18 -31.03
N CYS A 329 -8.05 18.86 -30.66
CA CYS A 329 -8.64 19.28 -29.39
C CYS A 329 -7.90 18.71 -28.18
N VAL A 330 -7.55 17.42 -28.21
CA VAL A 330 -6.78 16.77 -27.14
C VAL A 330 -5.40 17.38 -27.01
N GLU A 331 -4.70 17.61 -28.13
CA GLU A 331 -3.35 18.18 -28.11
C GLU A 331 -3.35 19.61 -27.58
N LYS A 332 -4.34 20.41 -27.98
CA LYS A 332 -4.55 21.74 -27.38
C LYS A 332 -4.70 21.66 -25.86
N ARG A 333 -5.51 20.72 -25.36
CA ARG A 333 -5.74 20.55 -23.91
C ARG A 333 -4.51 20.04 -23.16
N LYS A 334 -3.71 19.16 -23.77
CA LYS A 334 -2.43 18.75 -23.18
C LYS A 334 -1.51 19.95 -22.95
N ASN A 335 -1.41 20.85 -23.94
CA ASN A 335 -0.57 22.05 -23.86
C ASN A 335 -1.08 23.08 -22.84
N GLU A 336 -2.37 23.05 -22.49
CA GLU A 336 -2.95 23.90 -21.45
C GLU A 336 -2.64 23.38 -20.03
N ILE A 337 -2.22 22.13 -19.88
CA ILE A 337 -1.86 21.54 -18.59
C ILE A 337 -0.38 21.75 -18.35
N ILE A 338 -0.04 22.52 -17.33
CA ILE A 338 1.32 22.57 -16.79
C ILE A 338 1.62 21.20 -16.19
N MET A 339 2.29 20.35 -16.94
CA MET A 339 2.92 19.15 -16.42
C MET A 339 4.32 19.54 -15.99
N ASP A 340 4.56 19.73 -14.70
CA ASP A 340 5.91 19.63 -14.17
C ASP A 340 6.37 18.18 -14.39
N GLU A 341 7.44 18.00 -15.18
CA GLU A 341 8.01 16.70 -15.58
C GLU A 341 8.48 15.82 -14.42
#